data_AF-A0A8D8GL88-F1
#
_entry.id   AF-A0A8D8GL88-F1
#
_cell.length_a   1.000
_cell.length_b   1.000
_cell.length_c   1.000
_cell.angle_alpha   90.00
_cell.angle_beta   90.00
_cell.angle_gamma   90.00
#
_symmetry.space_group_name_H-M   'P 1'
#
loop_
_entity.id
_entity.type
_entity.pdbx_description
1 polymer ?
#
loop_
_entity_poly.entity_id
_entity_poly.type
_entity_poly.pdbx_seq_one_letter_code
_entity_poly.pdbx_strand_id
1 'polypeptide(L)'
;MENNTSDNLFAISYPSPKNSQRNSCNGTTTPEPIDQQNRPEWSNKLEFLMSCISMSVGLGNVWRFPFTAYENGGGAFLIPYIIVLFVIGRPLYYLEMILGQFTSRSSVKIWEISPLFRGIGVGQLVGTTSVVTYYVSLIAITLSYMFASFASELPWAKCRESWGEHCVDSSAIIAHAGDRNKTVEQAVSSSQIYFLDIVLKEKSQIYDGIGSPDWKLSLWLLLAWAVIFLILVRGVRSSGKAAYFLAIFPYVVLLIILIRALTLEGAIDGVIFFVKPQWGELLNPKVWKEAVAQCFFSLAVGMGPIVMFSSFNNFKHNCHRFGILQQHNYFFRSLSVWGPSLCSHLTIIFITTFIEML
;
A
#
# COMPACT_ATOMS: atom_id res chain seq x y z
N MET A 1 55.20 -26.11 -23.41
CA MET A 1 55.29 -24.65 -23.18
C MET A 1 53.89 -24.11 -23.37
N GLU A 2 53.05 -24.25 -22.34
CA GLU A 2 52.83 -23.27 -21.26
C GLU A 2 52.04 -22.03 -21.69
N ASN A 3 50.83 -21.95 -21.09
CA ASN A 3 50.10 -20.78 -20.57
C ASN A 3 49.68 -19.63 -21.49
N ASN A 4 48.65 -18.84 -21.17
CA ASN A 4 47.34 -18.98 -20.51
C ASN A 4 46.72 -17.56 -20.56
N THR A 5 45.39 -17.46 -20.66
CA THR A 5 44.50 -16.44 -20.05
C THR A 5 44.70 -14.92 -20.27
N SER A 6 43.66 -14.28 -20.82
CA SER A 6 42.92 -13.05 -20.37
C SER A 6 42.34 -12.35 -21.62
N ASP A 7 41.05 -12.05 -21.83
CA ASP A 7 39.98 -11.60 -20.95
C ASP A 7 38.60 -11.87 -21.59
N ASN A 8 37.71 -12.55 -20.86
CA ASN A 8 36.26 -12.62 -21.14
C ASN A 8 35.50 -12.10 -19.90
N LEU A 9 35.78 -10.85 -19.51
CA LEU A 9 35.30 -10.27 -18.24
C LEU A 9 33.85 -9.75 -18.25
N PHE A 10 33.10 -9.90 -19.36
CA PHE A 10 31.72 -9.41 -19.48
C PHE A 10 30.76 -10.39 -20.20
N ALA A 11 31.00 -11.70 -20.10
CA ALA A 11 30.04 -12.67 -20.61
C ALA A 11 28.89 -12.86 -19.59
N ILE A 12 27.76 -12.19 -19.83
CA ILE A 12 26.49 -12.51 -19.16
C ILE A 12 26.06 -13.89 -19.65
N SER A 13 26.12 -14.90 -18.78
CA SER A 13 25.69 -16.26 -19.08
C SER A 13 24.17 -16.32 -19.18
N TYR A 14 23.63 -16.54 -20.39
CA TYR A 14 22.21 -16.82 -20.61
C TYR A 14 21.91 -18.32 -20.52
N PRO A 15 20.80 -18.76 -19.91
CA PRO A 15 20.29 -20.11 -20.11
C PRO A 15 19.59 -20.19 -21.48
N SER A 16 20.10 -21.07 -22.36
CA SER A 16 19.49 -21.36 -23.65
C SER A 16 18.27 -22.30 -23.51
N PRO A 17 17.14 -22.07 -24.21
CA PRO A 17 16.00 -22.97 -24.18
C PRO A 17 16.26 -24.22 -25.01
N LYS A 18 16.31 -25.40 -24.38
CA LYS A 18 16.51 -26.67 -25.09
C LYS A 18 15.23 -27.09 -25.84
N ASN A 19 15.39 -27.28 -27.16
CA ASN A 19 14.40 -27.89 -28.05
C ASN A 19 14.14 -29.36 -27.68
N SER A 20 12.87 -29.76 -27.76
CA SER A 20 12.40 -31.14 -27.64
C SER A 20 12.86 -31.97 -28.85
N GLN A 21 13.74 -32.95 -28.64
CA GLN A 21 13.91 -34.09 -29.52
C GLN A 21 14.07 -35.39 -28.71
N ARG A 22 13.42 -36.43 -29.24
CA ARG A 22 13.17 -37.77 -28.71
C ARG A 22 14.39 -38.70 -28.73
N ASN A 23 14.30 -39.70 -27.83
CA ASN A 23 14.83 -41.08 -27.86
C ASN A 23 16.32 -41.32 -27.57
N SER A 24 16.61 -42.03 -26.47
CA SER A 24 16.98 -43.47 -26.47
C SER A 24 17.53 -43.86 -25.09
N CYS A 25 17.08 -45.00 -24.55
CA CYS A 25 17.54 -45.55 -23.27
C CYS A 25 18.98 -46.05 -23.37
N ASN A 26 19.83 -45.70 -22.39
CA ASN A 26 20.91 -46.56 -21.92
C ASN A 26 21.26 -46.21 -20.47
N GLY A 27 21.33 -47.23 -19.64
CA GLY A 27 21.63 -47.13 -18.22
C GLY A 27 23.04 -46.61 -17.98
N THR A 28 23.14 -45.49 -17.28
CA THR A 28 24.32 -45.11 -16.51
C THR A 28 23.80 -44.18 -15.42
N THR A 29 24.03 -44.53 -14.16
CA THR A 29 23.63 -43.75 -12.99
C THR A 29 24.45 -42.46 -12.97
N THR A 30 24.06 -41.48 -13.78
CA THR A 30 24.48 -40.09 -13.61
C THR A 30 23.89 -39.58 -12.31
N PRO A 31 24.65 -38.85 -11.46
CA PRO A 31 24.04 -38.14 -10.35
C PRO A 31 22.92 -37.28 -10.92
N GLU A 32 21.73 -37.38 -10.33
CA GLU A 32 20.58 -36.56 -10.72
C GLU A 32 21.06 -35.11 -10.87
N PRO A 33 20.77 -34.44 -11.99
CA PRO A 33 21.05 -33.02 -12.08
C PRO A 33 20.28 -32.38 -10.94
N ILE A 34 20.99 -31.68 -10.04
CA ILE A 34 20.40 -30.83 -9.00
C ILE A 34 19.27 -30.08 -9.69
N ASP A 35 18.03 -30.43 -9.34
CA ASP A 35 16.83 -29.83 -9.91
C ASP A 35 17.04 -28.32 -9.79
N GLN A 36 17.26 -27.65 -10.92
CA GLN A 36 17.32 -26.20 -10.96
C GLN A 36 15.91 -25.78 -10.60
N GLN A 37 15.69 -25.61 -9.30
CA GLN A 37 14.39 -25.46 -8.69
C GLN A 37 13.77 -24.20 -9.28
N ASN A 38 12.99 -24.40 -10.35
CA ASN A 38 12.42 -23.30 -11.10
C ASN A 38 11.58 -22.51 -10.12
N ARG A 39 11.84 -21.20 -10.05
CA ARG A 39 11.16 -20.32 -9.12
C ARG A 39 9.64 -20.49 -9.32
N PRO A 40 8.85 -20.67 -8.25
CA PRO A 40 7.42 -20.90 -8.41
C PRO A 40 6.76 -19.70 -9.09
N GLU A 41 6.15 -19.92 -10.26
CA GLU A 41 5.47 -18.86 -10.99
C GLU A 41 4.08 -18.55 -10.40
N TRP A 42 3.55 -17.36 -10.70
CA TRP A 42 2.14 -17.03 -10.47
C TRP A 42 1.23 -18.02 -11.21
N SER A 43 0.14 -18.45 -10.57
CA SER A 43 -0.75 -19.42 -11.22
C SER A 43 -1.55 -18.79 -12.36
N ASN A 44 -1.92 -17.51 -12.21
CA ASN A 44 -2.70 -16.74 -13.18
C ASN A 44 -2.23 -15.29 -13.28
N LYS A 45 -2.42 -14.68 -14.45
CA LYS A 45 -2.10 -13.26 -14.70
C LYS A 45 -2.90 -12.31 -13.80
N LEU A 46 -4.13 -12.71 -13.49
CA LEU A 46 -5.03 -11.94 -12.63
C LEU A 46 -4.58 -11.95 -11.16
N GLU A 47 -3.99 -13.05 -10.67
CA GLU A 47 -3.44 -13.12 -9.32
C GLU A 47 -2.25 -12.16 -9.16
N PHE A 48 -1.39 -12.09 -10.18
CA PHE A 48 -0.30 -11.11 -10.21
C PHE A 48 -0.84 -9.68 -10.22
N LEU A 49 -1.80 -9.38 -11.11
CA LEU A 49 -2.41 -8.05 -11.19
C LEU A 49 -3.09 -7.65 -9.88
N MET A 50 -3.88 -8.53 -9.28
CA MET A 50 -4.56 -8.27 -8.01
C MET A 50 -3.56 -8.09 -6.85
N SER A 51 -2.46 -8.85 -6.85
CA SER A 51 -1.39 -8.68 -5.85
C SER A 51 -0.68 -7.33 -6.01
N CYS A 52 -0.44 -6.91 -7.24
CA CYS A 52 0.14 -5.61 -7.53
C CYS A 52 -0.80 -4.45 -7.18
N ILE A 53 -2.11 -4.61 -7.40
CA ILE A 53 -3.13 -3.66 -6.96
C ILE A 53 -3.16 -3.61 -5.43
N SER A 54 -3.24 -4.74 -4.73
CA SER A 54 -3.28 -4.72 -3.26
C SER A 54 -2.02 -4.11 -2.64
N MET A 55 -0.85 -4.30 -3.26
CA MET A 55 0.42 -3.74 -2.80
C MET A 55 0.45 -2.20 -2.83
N SER A 56 0.05 -1.59 -3.94
CA SER A 56 0.12 -0.11 -4.06
C SER A 56 -1.17 0.57 -3.57
N VAL A 57 -2.19 -0.21 -3.17
CA VAL A 57 -3.38 0.23 -2.43
C VAL A 57 -3.13 0.12 -0.91
N GLY A 58 -2.45 1.13 -0.34
CA GLY A 58 -2.16 1.18 1.10
C GLY A 58 -3.10 2.10 1.92
N LEU A 59 -3.01 1.98 3.24
CA LEU A 59 -3.66 2.88 4.21
C LEU A 59 -3.33 4.35 3.92
N GLY A 60 -2.09 4.66 3.53
CA GLY A 60 -1.68 6.03 3.21
C GLY A 60 -2.45 6.68 2.05
N ASN A 61 -2.99 5.90 1.11
CA ASN A 61 -3.82 6.49 0.04
C ASN A 61 -5.19 6.94 0.56
N VAL A 62 -5.64 6.44 1.72
CA VAL A 62 -6.95 6.75 2.30
C VAL A 62 -6.90 8.03 3.16
N TRP A 63 -5.84 8.24 3.94
CA TRP A 63 -5.75 9.38 4.87
C TRP A 63 -4.64 10.38 4.51
N ARG A 64 -3.44 9.88 4.19
CA ARG A 64 -2.26 10.74 3.96
C ARG A 64 -2.40 11.53 2.67
N PHE A 65 -2.90 10.91 1.60
CA PHE A 65 -3.06 11.61 0.32
C PHE A 65 -4.03 12.80 0.44
N PRO A 66 -5.26 12.66 0.97
CA PRO A 66 -6.14 13.81 1.18
C PRO A 66 -5.52 14.87 2.08
N PHE A 67 -4.88 14.48 3.18
CA PHE A 67 -4.22 15.42 4.08
C PHE A 67 -3.10 16.22 3.36
N THR A 68 -2.24 15.52 2.62
CA THR A 68 -1.12 16.13 1.88
C THR A 68 -1.63 17.04 0.77
N ALA A 69 -2.65 16.61 0.02
CA ALA A 69 -3.25 17.42 -1.03
C ALA A 69 -3.85 18.70 -0.46
N TYR A 70 -4.55 18.60 0.66
CA TYR A 70 -5.13 19.73 1.36
C TYR A 70 -4.06 20.75 1.81
N GLU A 71 -3.01 20.31 2.51
CA GLU A 71 -1.95 21.21 2.99
C GLU A 71 -1.12 21.87 1.86
N ASN A 72 -1.15 21.31 0.64
CA ASN A 72 -0.33 21.74 -0.49
C ASN A 72 -1.16 22.31 -1.65
N GLY A 73 -2.28 22.98 -1.34
CA GLY A 73 -3.07 23.74 -2.32
C GLY A 73 -4.38 23.08 -2.77
N GLY A 74 -4.88 22.10 -2.01
CA GLY A 74 -6.14 21.42 -2.24
C GLY A 74 -6.19 20.75 -3.61
N GLY A 75 -7.20 21.07 -4.42
CA GLY A 75 -7.33 20.54 -5.77
C GLY A 75 -6.18 20.91 -6.73
N ALA A 76 -5.43 21.98 -6.47
CA ALA A 76 -4.30 22.36 -7.31
C ALA A 76 -3.14 21.34 -7.23
N PHE A 77 -2.95 20.69 -6.07
CA PHE A 77 -1.93 19.67 -5.83
C PHE A 77 -2.00 18.48 -6.82
N LEU A 78 -3.17 18.23 -7.40
CA LEU A 78 -3.36 17.16 -8.37
C LEU A 78 -2.52 17.34 -9.63
N ILE A 79 -2.27 18.59 -10.06
CA ILE A 79 -1.49 18.87 -11.26
C ILE A 79 -0.03 18.39 -11.11
N PRO A 80 0.75 18.85 -10.10
CA PRO A 80 2.11 18.37 -9.91
C PRO A 80 2.14 16.87 -9.61
N TYR A 81 1.18 16.35 -8.85
CA TYR A 81 1.10 14.91 -8.58
C TYR A 81 0.92 14.07 -9.86
N ILE A 82 -0.01 14.46 -10.75
CA ILE A 82 -0.24 13.76 -12.03
C ILE A 82 0.98 13.86 -12.93
N ILE A 83 1.62 15.03 -13.03
CA ILE A 83 2.84 15.22 -13.83
C ILE A 83 3.94 14.28 -13.32
N VAL A 84 4.21 14.29 -12.02
CA VAL A 84 5.22 13.42 -11.40
C VAL A 84 4.89 11.94 -11.59
N LEU A 85 3.61 11.56 -11.46
CA LEU A 85 3.18 10.18 -11.65
C LEU A 85 3.46 9.68 -13.07
N PHE A 86 3.20 10.49 -14.09
CA PHE A 86 3.45 10.10 -15.49
C PHE A 86 4.92 10.21 -15.91
N VAL A 87 5.63 11.25 -15.46
CA VAL A 87 7.01 11.53 -15.88
C VAL A 87 8.02 10.70 -15.10
N ILE A 88 7.78 10.45 -13.80
CA ILE A 88 8.74 9.79 -12.90
C ILE A 88 8.19 8.45 -12.41
N GLY A 89 6.98 8.45 -11.85
CA GLY A 89 6.40 7.27 -11.21
C GLY A 89 6.27 6.08 -12.17
N ARG A 90 5.62 6.30 -13.32
CA ARG A 90 5.36 5.25 -14.31
C ARG A 90 6.64 4.67 -14.93
N PRO A 91 7.62 5.46 -15.40
CA PRO A 91 8.88 4.90 -15.91
C PRO A 91 9.63 4.07 -14.87
N LEU A 92 9.75 4.54 -13.62
CA LEU A 92 10.45 3.81 -12.56
C LEU A 92 9.72 2.52 -12.17
N TYR A 93 8.39 2.58 -12.04
CA TYR A 93 7.58 1.40 -11.76
C TYR A 93 7.75 0.33 -12.84
N TYR A 94 7.72 0.75 -14.10
CA TYR A 94 7.91 -0.15 -15.24
C TYR A 94 9.33 -0.74 -15.29
N LEU A 95 10.34 0.07 -15.01
CA LEU A 95 11.73 -0.37 -14.94
C LEU A 95 11.91 -1.48 -13.89
N GLU A 96 11.41 -1.30 -12.67
CA GLU A 96 11.52 -2.31 -11.61
C GLU A 96 10.78 -3.61 -11.96
N MET A 97 9.63 -3.51 -12.62
CA MET A 97 8.90 -4.69 -13.08
C MET A 97 9.68 -5.47 -14.13
N ILE A 98 10.22 -4.80 -15.16
CA ILE A 98 11.02 -5.47 -16.19
C ILE A 98 12.27 -6.09 -15.57
N LEU A 99 12.98 -5.36 -14.71
CA LEU A 99 14.17 -5.86 -14.05
C LEU A 99 13.86 -7.11 -13.21
N GLY A 100 12.77 -7.08 -12.44
CA GLY A 100 12.32 -8.24 -11.66
C GLY A 100 11.95 -9.43 -12.54
N GLN A 101 11.14 -9.22 -13.57
CA GLN A 101 10.73 -10.28 -14.49
C GLN A 101 11.92 -10.87 -15.25
N PHE A 102 12.78 -10.02 -15.80
CA PHE A 102 13.93 -10.42 -16.61
C PHE A 102 15.01 -11.14 -15.79
N THR A 103 15.21 -10.78 -14.54
CA THR A 103 16.21 -11.49 -13.73
C THR A 103 15.65 -12.71 -13.01
N SER A 104 14.32 -12.79 -12.83
CA SER A 104 13.64 -13.81 -12.02
C SER A 104 14.28 -13.98 -10.63
N ARG A 105 14.83 -12.90 -10.08
CA ARG A 105 15.62 -12.87 -8.84
C ARG A 105 15.01 -11.91 -7.82
N SER A 106 15.36 -12.14 -6.55
CA SER A 106 14.97 -11.27 -5.43
C SER A 106 15.69 -9.92 -5.50
N SER A 107 15.17 -8.91 -4.80
CA SER A 107 15.67 -7.52 -4.76
C SER A 107 17.16 -7.38 -4.41
N VAL A 108 17.75 -8.32 -3.66
CA VAL A 108 19.20 -8.33 -3.38
C VAL A 108 19.99 -8.96 -4.53
N LYS A 109 19.49 -10.06 -5.09
CA LYS A 109 20.19 -10.86 -6.12
C LYS A 109 20.12 -10.24 -7.51
N ILE A 110 19.23 -9.27 -7.72
CA ILE A 110 19.12 -8.54 -8.99
C ILE A 110 20.40 -7.76 -9.32
N TRP A 111 21.11 -7.29 -8.29
CA TRP A 111 22.33 -6.52 -8.42
C TRP A 111 23.55 -7.37 -8.79
N GLU A 112 23.39 -8.66 -9.09
CA GLU A 112 24.45 -9.42 -9.78
C GLU A 112 24.75 -8.86 -11.18
N ILE A 113 23.85 -8.04 -11.75
CA ILE A 113 24.11 -7.24 -12.97
C ILE A 113 25.27 -6.24 -12.73
N SER A 114 25.36 -5.65 -11.54
CA SER A 114 26.43 -4.73 -11.15
C SER A 114 26.71 -4.86 -9.65
N PRO A 115 27.72 -5.67 -9.27
CA PRO A 115 28.02 -5.99 -7.87
C PRO A 115 28.28 -4.77 -6.98
N LEU A 116 28.73 -3.65 -7.57
CA LEU A 116 28.93 -2.37 -6.87
C LEU A 116 27.65 -1.89 -6.18
N PHE A 117 26.49 -2.11 -6.81
CA PHE A 117 25.19 -1.64 -6.33
C PHE A 117 24.46 -2.66 -5.45
N ARG A 118 25.10 -3.77 -5.06
CA ARG A 118 24.49 -4.80 -4.19
C ARG A 118 23.99 -4.23 -2.85
N GLY A 119 24.62 -3.16 -2.35
CA GLY A 119 24.18 -2.44 -1.16
C GLY A 119 22.77 -1.86 -1.27
N ILE A 120 22.31 -1.48 -2.48
CA ILE A 120 20.95 -0.95 -2.70
C ILE A 120 19.91 -2.01 -2.34
N GLY A 121 20.10 -3.26 -2.80
CA GLY A 121 19.18 -4.35 -2.49
C GLY A 121 19.13 -4.69 -1.00
N VAL A 122 20.27 -4.59 -0.29
CA VAL A 122 20.29 -4.76 1.18
C VAL A 122 19.57 -3.61 1.87
N GLY A 123 19.74 -2.37 1.41
CA GLY A 123 18.99 -1.20 1.91
C GLY A 123 17.48 -1.37 1.71
N GLN A 124 17.05 -1.89 0.57
CA GLN A 124 15.65 -2.22 0.28
C GLN A 124 15.09 -3.25 1.26
N LEU A 125 15.86 -4.29 1.58
CA LEU A 125 15.47 -5.32 2.55
C LEU A 125 15.31 -4.73 3.96
N VAL A 126 16.27 -3.93 4.41
CA VAL A 126 16.21 -3.27 5.72
C VAL A 126 15.02 -2.30 5.79
N GLY A 127 14.85 -1.45 4.78
CA GLY A 127 13.74 -0.49 4.71
C GLY A 127 12.38 -1.19 4.70
N THR A 128 12.23 -2.25 3.91
CA THR A 128 10.98 -3.05 3.90
C THR A 128 10.73 -3.71 5.25
N THR A 129 11.76 -4.23 5.92
CA THR A 129 11.64 -4.82 7.25
C THR A 129 11.17 -3.78 8.27
N SER A 130 11.76 -2.57 8.26
CA SER A 130 11.33 -1.46 9.11
C SER A 130 9.89 -1.02 8.85
N VAL A 131 9.43 -1.08 7.59
CA VAL A 131 8.04 -0.74 7.25
C VAL A 131 7.08 -1.82 7.76
N VAL A 132 7.43 -3.09 7.60
CA VAL A 132 6.59 -4.21 8.05
C VAL A 132 6.38 -4.17 9.56
N THR A 133 7.40 -3.86 10.37
CA THR A 133 7.26 -3.87 11.84
C THR A 133 6.18 -2.91 12.33
N TYR A 134 6.13 -1.66 11.84
CA TYR A 134 5.09 -0.71 12.29
C TYR A 134 3.74 -0.95 11.63
N TYR A 135 3.68 -1.40 10.37
CA TYR A 135 2.40 -1.67 9.70
C TYR A 135 1.66 -2.84 10.36
N VAL A 136 2.37 -3.87 10.82
CA VAL A 136 1.72 -4.98 11.53
C VAL A 136 1.17 -4.53 12.88
N SER A 137 1.83 -3.58 13.55
CA SER A 137 1.29 -2.93 14.76
C SER A 137 0.01 -2.13 14.47
N LEU A 138 -0.07 -1.43 13.33
CA LEU A 138 -1.31 -0.76 12.91
C LEU A 138 -2.44 -1.77 12.66
N ILE A 139 -2.15 -2.91 12.02
CA ILE A 139 -3.13 -3.98 11.83
C ILE A 139 -3.65 -4.47 13.19
N ALA A 140 -2.79 -4.67 14.19
CA ALA A 140 -3.19 -5.07 15.53
C ALA A 140 -4.19 -4.08 16.18
N ILE A 141 -3.92 -2.78 16.09
CA ILE A 141 -4.84 -1.73 16.56
C ILE A 141 -6.17 -1.83 15.82
N THR A 142 -6.16 -1.92 14.48
CA THR A 142 -7.40 -2.01 13.69
C THR A 142 -8.21 -3.27 13.99
N LEU A 143 -7.57 -4.42 14.25
CA LEU A 143 -8.25 -5.63 14.69
C LEU A 143 -8.95 -5.41 16.03
N SER A 144 -8.26 -4.78 17.01
CA SER A 144 -8.87 -4.42 18.29
C SER A 144 -10.12 -3.55 18.11
N TYR A 145 -10.05 -2.53 17.25
CA TYR A 145 -11.21 -1.67 16.95
C TYR A 145 -12.32 -2.42 16.20
N MET A 146 -11.98 -3.33 15.29
CA MET A 146 -12.95 -4.15 14.57
C MET A 146 -13.75 -5.03 15.53
N PHE A 147 -13.08 -5.70 16.48
CA PHE A 147 -13.78 -6.50 17.49
C PHE A 147 -14.56 -5.66 18.49
N ALA A 148 -14.03 -4.50 18.90
CA ALA A 148 -14.73 -3.56 19.77
C ALA A 148 -16.00 -2.98 19.13
N SER A 149 -16.07 -2.94 17.79
CA SER A 149 -17.22 -2.43 17.03
C SER A 149 -18.43 -3.38 17.03
N PHE A 150 -18.30 -4.62 17.51
CA PHE A 150 -19.44 -5.53 17.69
C PHE A 150 -20.25 -5.26 18.97
N ALA A 151 -19.79 -4.34 19.83
CA ALA A 151 -20.56 -3.91 20.99
C ALA A 151 -21.82 -3.12 20.55
N SER A 152 -22.91 -3.25 21.31
CA SER A 152 -24.16 -2.51 21.06
C SER A 152 -23.97 -0.98 21.12
N GLU A 153 -23.07 -0.54 21.99
CA GLU A 153 -22.65 0.85 22.11
C GLU A 153 -21.14 0.94 21.88
N LEU A 154 -20.71 1.82 20.97
CA LEU A 154 -19.30 1.95 20.64
C LEU A 154 -18.54 2.52 21.85
N PRO A 155 -17.42 1.90 22.26
CA PRO A 155 -16.68 2.32 23.45
C PRO A 155 -16.19 3.77 23.44
N TRP A 156 -16.06 4.37 22.26
CA TRP A 156 -15.59 5.74 22.02
C TRP A 156 -16.71 6.74 21.67
N ALA A 157 -17.98 6.31 21.64
CA ALA A 157 -19.10 7.18 21.26
C ALA A 157 -19.49 8.19 22.35
N LYS A 158 -19.47 7.76 23.62
CA LYS A 158 -19.84 8.58 24.78
C LYS A 158 -18.71 8.67 25.80
N CYS A 159 -18.67 9.78 26.51
CA CYS A 159 -17.82 10.02 27.65
C CYS A 159 -18.21 9.14 28.82
N ARG A 160 -17.22 8.57 29.49
CA ARG A 160 -17.39 7.84 30.75
C ARG A 160 -17.14 8.77 31.92
N GLU A 161 -17.73 8.47 33.07
CA GLU A 161 -17.51 9.23 34.31
C GLU A 161 -16.02 9.34 34.68
N SER A 162 -15.21 8.34 34.30
CA SER A 162 -13.76 8.31 34.53
C SER A 162 -12.94 9.30 33.69
N TRP A 163 -13.50 9.89 32.63
CA TRP A 163 -12.75 10.73 31.67
C TRP A 163 -12.84 12.23 31.98
N GLY A 164 -13.43 12.58 33.13
CA GLY A 164 -13.50 13.95 33.63
C GLY A 164 -14.49 14.85 32.89
N GLU A 165 -14.59 16.09 33.36
CA GLU A 165 -15.60 17.06 32.90
C GLU A 165 -15.29 17.72 31.55
N HIS A 166 -14.07 17.55 31.04
CA HIS A 166 -13.59 18.13 29.78
C HIS A 166 -13.88 17.25 28.55
N CYS A 167 -14.43 16.05 28.76
CA CYS A 167 -14.79 15.14 27.69
C CYS A 167 -16.08 15.57 27.00
N VAL A 168 -16.07 15.59 25.66
CA VAL A 168 -17.25 15.84 24.83
C VAL A 168 -17.61 14.61 24.01
N ASP A 169 -18.88 14.19 24.08
CA ASP A 169 -19.42 13.05 23.34
C ASP A 169 -19.24 13.23 21.83
N SER A 170 -18.67 12.21 21.18
CA SER A 170 -18.54 12.20 19.71
C SER A 170 -19.90 12.04 19.01
N SER A 171 -20.92 11.55 19.71
CA SER A 171 -22.30 11.41 19.21
C SER A 171 -23.19 12.61 19.51
N ALA A 172 -22.72 13.63 20.23
CA ALA A 172 -23.52 14.79 20.55
C ALA A 172 -23.85 15.58 19.28
N ILE A 173 -25.10 15.48 18.84
CA ILE A 173 -25.69 16.40 17.88
C ILE A 173 -25.57 17.81 18.48
N ILE A 174 -25.15 18.79 17.66
CA ILE A 174 -24.98 20.21 18.01
C ILE A 174 -26.36 20.86 18.26
N ALA A 175 -27.20 20.26 19.10
CA ALA A 175 -28.50 20.80 19.51
C ALA A 175 -28.38 21.69 20.76
N HIS A 176 -27.22 21.72 21.42
CA HIS A 176 -26.99 22.48 22.67
C HIS A 176 -25.93 23.59 22.53
N ALA A 177 -25.81 24.21 21.36
CA ALA A 177 -24.99 25.41 21.19
C ALA A 177 -25.52 26.64 21.97
N GLY A 178 -26.73 26.55 22.56
CA GLY A 178 -27.35 27.63 23.32
C GLY A 178 -26.93 27.78 24.79
N ASP A 179 -26.12 26.86 25.36
CA ASP A 179 -25.90 26.85 26.81
C ASP A 179 -24.48 26.46 27.27
N ARG A 180 -23.44 26.96 26.58
CA ARG A 180 -22.04 26.68 26.95
C ARG A 180 -21.20 27.94 27.14
N ASN A 181 -21.39 28.59 28.29
CA ASN A 181 -20.36 29.39 28.97
C ASN A 181 -19.24 28.51 29.59
N LYS A 182 -18.96 27.32 29.02
CA LYS A 182 -17.81 26.50 29.40
C LYS A 182 -16.66 26.85 28.48
N THR A 183 -15.51 27.19 29.07
CA THR A 183 -14.23 27.44 28.39
C THR A 183 -13.94 26.37 27.34
N VAL A 184 -14.19 26.72 26.07
CA VAL A 184 -14.05 25.86 24.88
C VAL A 184 -12.58 25.49 24.62
N GLU A 185 -11.63 26.15 25.27
CA GLU A 185 -10.20 26.03 24.99
C GLU A 185 -9.57 24.66 25.35
N GLN A 186 -10.27 23.76 26.05
CA GLN A 186 -9.72 22.45 26.47
C GLN A 186 -10.68 21.26 26.28
N ALA A 187 -11.73 21.41 25.48
CA ALA A 187 -12.65 20.29 25.22
C ALA A 187 -11.98 19.20 24.36
N VAL A 188 -11.97 17.96 24.84
CA VAL A 188 -11.40 16.80 24.12
C VAL A 188 -12.50 15.82 23.76
N SER A 189 -12.47 15.26 22.54
CA SER A 189 -13.48 14.29 22.12
C SER A 189 -13.33 12.95 22.84
N SER A 190 -14.46 12.28 23.10
CA SER A 190 -14.49 10.93 23.69
C SER A 190 -13.64 9.91 22.92
N SER A 191 -13.55 10.06 21.60
CA SER A 191 -12.76 9.19 20.72
C SER A 191 -11.26 9.43 20.82
N GLN A 192 -10.84 10.68 21.02
CA GLN A 192 -9.43 11.01 21.24
C GLN A 192 -8.94 10.44 22.58
N ILE A 193 -9.69 10.64 23.67
CA ILE A 193 -9.35 10.07 24.99
C ILE A 193 -9.27 8.55 24.93
N TYR A 194 -10.25 7.91 24.28
CA TYR A 194 -10.23 6.45 24.12
C TYR A 194 -8.97 5.97 23.38
N PHE A 195 -8.56 6.65 22.31
CA PHE A 195 -7.38 6.26 21.56
C PHE A 195 -6.07 6.48 22.34
N LEU A 196 -5.88 7.66 22.94
CA LEU A 196 -4.63 8.01 23.62
C LEU A 196 -4.46 7.28 24.95
N ASP A 197 -5.50 7.26 25.79
CA ASP A 197 -5.37 6.80 27.18
C ASP A 197 -5.66 5.32 27.34
N ILE A 198 -6.62 4.77 26.58
CA ILE A 198 -7.07 3.39 26.74
C ILE A 198 -6.36 2.45 25.78
N VAL A 199 -6.27 2.83 24.50
CA VAL A 199 -5.65 1.97 23.47
C VAL A 199 -4.14 2.11 23.48
N LEU A 200 -3.61 3.33 23.30
CA LEU A 200 -2.17 3.57 23.26
C LEU A 200 -1.54 3.61 24.65
N LYS A 201 -2.30 4.02 25.67
CA LYS A 201 -1.81 4.25 27.04
C LYS A 201 -0.61 5.19 27.05
N GLU A 202 -0.72 6.26 26.26
CA GLU A 202 0.33 7.27 26.12
C GLU A 202 0.66 7.89 27.48
N LYS A 203 1.95 8.05 27.76
CA LYS A 203 2.43 8.72 28.97
C LYS A 203 2.50 10.22 28.73
N SER A 204 2.31 11.01 29.79
CA SER A 204 2.28 12.47 29.70
C SER A 204 3.60 13.09 29.25
N GLN A 205 4.73 12.41 29.49
CA GLN A 205 6.05 12.88 29.07
C GLN A 205 6.85 11.74 28.44
N ILE A 206 7.66 12.07 27.42
CA ILE A 206 8.55 11.13 26.73
C ILE A 206 9.60 10.56 27.71
N TYR A 207 9.99 11.36 28.71
CA TYR A 207 10.98 10.96 29.74
C TYR A 207 10.47 9.89 30.70
N ASP A 208 9.15 9.69 30.79
CA ASP A 208 8.55 8.61 31.58
C ASP A 208 8.73 7.23 30.93
N GLY A 209 9.39 7.19 29.76
CA GLY A 209 9.69 6.00 28.99
C GLY A 209 8.51 5.49 28.17
N ILE A 210 8.70 4.35 27.52
CA ILE A 210 7.71 3.72 26.63
C ILE A 210 6.72 2.79 27.35
N GLY A 211 6.87 2.63 28.67
CA GLY A 211 6.07 1.70 29.48
C GLY A 211 6.33 0.22 29.16
N SER A 212 5.54 -0.66 29.77
CA SER A 212 5.52 -2.08 29.42
C SER A 212 4.51 -2.35 28.29
N PRO A 213 4.77 -3.34 27.41
CA PRO A 213 3.84 -3.69 26.35
C PRO A 213 2.47 -4.06 26.91
N ASP A 214 1.41 -3.46 26.38
CA ASP A 214 0.05 -3.85 26.76
C ASP A 214 -0.22 -5.28 26.30
N TRP A 215 -0.64 -6.14 27.23
CA TRP A 215 -0.83 -7.56 26.95
C TRP A 215 -1.99 -7.83 25.98
N LYS A 216 -3.04 -6.98 25.99
CA LYS A 216 -4.18 -7.12 25.07
C LYS A 216 -3.75 -6.75 23.65
N LEU A 217 -3.05 -5.63 23.49
CA LEU A 217 -2.54 -5.22 22.19
C LEU A 217 -1.46 -6.18 21.66
N SER A 218 -0.66 -6.76 22.55
CA SER A 218 0.30 -7.81 22.22
C SER A 218 -0.38 -9.08 21.69
N LEU A 219 -1.56 -9.45 22.22
CA LEU A 219 -2.35 -10.57 21.70
C LEU A 219 -2.91 -10.28 20.31
N TRP A 220 -3.41 -9.05 20.07
CA TRP A 220 -3.84 -8.63 18.74
C TRP A 220 -2.68 -8.60 17.73
N LEU A 221 -1.49 -8.23 18.17
CA LEU A 221 -0.27 -8.26 17.36
C LEU A 221 0.11 -9.70 16.99
N LEU A 222 0.05 -10.62 17.95
CA LEU A 222 0.28 -12.05 17.69
C LEU A 222 -0.74 -12.60 16.68
N LEU A 223 -2.02 -12.23 16.82
CA LEU A 223 -3.06 -12.63 15.87
C LEU A 223 -2.79 -12.07 14.46
N ALA A 224 -2.39 -10.80 14.35
CA ALA A 224 -2.04 -10.18 13.07
C ALA A 224 -0.90 -10.94 12.36
N TRP A 225 0.17 -11.27 13.10
CA TRP A 225 1.27 -12.08 12.57
C TRP A 225 0.84 -13.49 12.19
N ALA A 226 -0.03 -14.13 12.97
CA ALA A 226 -0.56 -15.44 12.65
C ALA A 226 -1.37 -15.42 11.34
N VAL A 227 -2.22 -14.41 11.14
CA VAL A 227 -2.99 -14.23 9.88
C VAL A 227 -2.06 -14.01 8.69
N ILE A 228 -1.05 -13.14 8.83
CA ILE A 228 -0.05 -12.90 7.78
C ILE A 228 0.70 -14.20 7.44
N PHE A 229 1.13 -14.95 8.45
CA PHE A 229 1.79 -16.24 8.26
C PHE A 229 0.90 -17.21 7.49
N LEU A 230 -0.38 -17.35 7.87
CA LEU A 230 -1.34 -18.22 7.18
C LEU A 230 -1.53 -17.83 5.71
N ILE A 231 -1.60 -16.52 5.40
CA ILE A 231 -1.70 -16.03 4.02
C ILE A 231 -0.43 -16.38 3.22
N LEU A 232 0.75 -16.32 3.84
CA LEU A 232 2.04 -16.50 3.19
C LEU A 232 2.59 -17.94 3.22
N VAL A 233 1.97 -18.87 3.96
CA VAL A 233 2.55 -20.19 4.26
C VAL A 233 2.87 -21.03 3.00
N ARG A 234 2.13 -20.85 1.90
CA ARG A 234 2.41 -21.51 0.60
C ARG A 234 3.01 -20.56 -0.45
N GLY A 235 3.59 -19.45 -0.02
CA GLY A 235 4.17 -18.41 -0.88
C GLY A 235 3.14 -17.78 -1.82
N VAL A 236 3.58 -17.48 -3.04
CA VAL A 236 2.79 -16.76 -4.06
C VAL A 236 1.47 -17.43 -4.43
N ARG A 237 1.37 -18.76 -4.30
CA ARG A 237 0.14 -19.51 -4.61
C ARG A 237 -0.97 -19.27 -3.59
N SER A 238 -0.63 -18.97 -2.34
CA SER A 238 -1.62 -18.65 -1.29
C SER A 238 -1.90 -17.15 -1.27
N SER A 239 -0.85 -16.32 -1.33
CA SER A 239 -1.01 -14.87 -1.32
C SER A 239 -1.75 -14.34 -2.55
N GLY A 240 -1.55 -14.95 -3.73
CA GLY A 240 -2.28 -14.60 -4.95
C GLY A 240 -3.79 -14.85 -4.84
N LYS A 241 -4.21 -15.90 -4.12
CA LYS A 241 -5.63 -16.18 -3.86
C LYS A 241 -6.22 -15.21 -2.84
N ALA A 242 -5.47 -14.90 -1.77
CA ALA A 242 -5.88 -13.90 -0.80
C ALA A 242 -5.98 -12.50 -1.43
N ALA A 243 -5.15 -12.20 -2.44
CA ALA A 243 -5.14 -10.91 -3.12
C ALA A 243 -6.46 -10.56 -3.80
N TYR A 244 -7.27 -11.54 -4.26
CA TYR A 244 -8.60 -11.25 -4.81
C TYR A 244 -9.48 -10.53 -3.79
N PHE A 245 -9.55 -11.06 -2.58
CA PHE A 245 -10.32 -10.44 -1.51
C PHE A 245 -9.67 -9.14 -1.04
N LEU A 246 -8.37 -9.16 -0.75
CA LEU A 246 -7.63 -8.00 -0.22
C LEU A 246 -7.60 -6.81 -1.18
N ALA A 247 -7.61 -7.05 -2.50
CA ALA A 247 -7.70 -6.00 -3.48
C ALA A 247 -9.13 -5.46 -3.59
N ILE A 248 -10.15 -6.32 -3.69
CA ILE A 248 -11.54 -5.90 -4.00
C ILE A 248 -12.25 -5.31 -2.77
N PHE A 249 -12.11 -5.92 -1.60
CA PHE A 249 -12.87 -5.57 -0.40
C PHE A 249 -12.74 -4.09 0.00
N PRO A 250 -11.54 -3.48 0.02
CA PRO A 250 -11.40 -2.06 0.32
C PRO A 250 -12.20 -1.14 -0.61
N TYR A 251 -12.34 -1.49 -1.90
CA TYR A 251 -13.12 -0.69 -2.85
C TYR A 251 -14.62 -0.73 -2.54
N VAL A 252 -15.14 -1.90 -2.16
CA VAL A 252 -16.54 -2.06 -1.76
C VAL A 252 -16.82 -1.22 -0.52
N VAL A 253 -15.94 -1.29 0.49
CA VAL A 253 -16.08 -0.50 1.72
C VAL A 253 -15.99 0.99 1.45
N LEU A 254 -15.02 1.43 0.65
CA LEU A 254 -14.87 2.84 0.28
C LEU A 254 -16.10 3.36 -0.49
N LEU A 255 -16.69 2.55 -1.36
CA LEU A 255 -17.92 2.93 -2.06
C LEU A 255 -19.09 3.11 -1.10
N ILE A 256 -19.26 2.20 -0.13
CA ILE A 256 -20.31 2.29 0.89
C ILE A 256 -20.12 3.55 1.75
N ILE A 257 -18.89 3.79 2.23
CA ILE A 257 -18.56 4.97 3.02
C ILE A 257 -18.77 6.25 2.21
N LEU A 258 -18.39 6.26 0.93
CA LEU A 258 -18.60 7.41 0.04
C LEU A 258 -20.07 7.73 -0.11
N ILE A 259 -20.91 6.74 -0.44
CA ILE A 259 -22.37 6.94 -0.55
C ILE A 259 -22.91 7.49 0.77
N ARG A 260 -22.52 6.90 1.91
CA ARG A 260 -22.97 7.39 3.21
C ARG A 260 -22.51 8.81 3.48
N ALA A 261 -21.25 9.14 3.22
CA ALA A 261 -20.68 10.46 3.47
C ALA A 261 -21.40 11.54 2.66
N LEU A 262 -21.75 11.27 1.42
CA LEU A 262 -22.44 12.21 0.54
C LEU A 262 -23.92 12.42 0.90
N THR A 263 -24.53 11.46 1.60
CA THR A 263 -25.89 11.59 2.13
C THR A 263 -25.98 12.41 3.41
N LEU A 264 -24.85 12.78 4.02
CA LEU A 264 -24.83 13.59 5.24
C LEU A 264 -25.03 15.08 4.91
N GLU A 265 -25.70 15.78 5.82
CA GLU A 265 -25.87 17.22 5.76
C GLU A 265 -24.51 17.93 5.84
N GLY A 266 -24.28 18.95 5.00
CA GLY A 266 -23.00 19.66 4.94
C GLY A 266 -21.86 18.93 4.22
N ALA A 267 -22.10 17.74 3.65
CA ALA A 267 -21.06 16.99 2.93
C ALA A 267 -20.50 17.74 1.72
N ILE A 268 -21.34 18.49 1.01
CA ILE A 268 -20.95 19.28 -0.17
C ILE A 268 -19.93 20.35 0.21
N ASP A 269 -20.08 21.00 1.37
CA ASP A 269 -19.15 22.03 1.84
C ASP A 269 -17.75 21.45 2.08
N GLY A 270 -17.68 20.26 2.68
CA GLY A 270 -16.42 19.52 2.86
C GLY A 270 -15.76 19.16 1.53
N VAL A 271 -16.53 18.71 0.54
CA VAL A 271 -16.03 18.38 -0.81
C VAL A 271 -15.51 19.64 -1.51
N ILE A 272 -16.27 20.74 -1.50
CA ILE A 272 -15.86 22.00 -2.12
C ILE A 272 -14.60 22.53 -1.45
N PHE A 273 -14.54 22.48 -0.12
CA PHE A 273 -13.39 22.93 0.66
C PHE A 273 -12.12 22.14 0.29
N PHE A 274 -12.24 20.84 0.08
CA PHE A 274 -11.13 19.99 -0.33
C PHE A 274 -10.70 20.21 -1.79
N VAL A 275 -11.67 20.33 -2.71
CA VAL A 275 -11.42 20.45 -4.17
C VAL A 275 -10.99 21.85 -4.59
N LYS A 276 -11.28 22.90 -3.81
CA LYS A 276 -11.00 24.29 -4.20
C LYS A 276 -9.51 24.49 -4.51
N PRO A 277 -9.14 24.79 -5.76
CA PRO A 277 -7.74 24.89 -6.15
C PRO A 277 -7.13 26.20 -5.68
N GLN A 278 -5.98 26.13 -5.00
CA GLN A 278 -5.19 27.29 -4.63
C GLN A 278 -4.00 27.43 -5.60
N TRP A 279 -4.21 28.14 -6.70
CA TRP A 279 -3.25 28.23 -7.80
C TRP A 279 -1.88 28.81 -7.42
N GLY A 280 -1.85 29.71 -6.43
CA GLY A 280 -0.60 30.32 -5.95
C GLY A 280 0.39 29.30 -5.35
N GLU A 281 -0.11 28.22 -4.76
CA GLU A 281 0.72 27.19 -4.15
C GLU A 281 1.53 26.38 -5.18
N LEU A 282 1.12 26.36 -6.46
CA LEU A 282 1.86 25.64 -7.50
C LEU A 282 3.27 26.19 -7.75
N LEU A 283 3.51 27.46 -7.41
CA LEU A 283 4.82 28.11 -7.51
C LEU A 283 5.74 27.72 -6.35
N ASN A 284 5.20 27.14 -5.28
CA ASN A 284 5.97 26.74 -4.11
C ASN A 284 6.66 25.39 -4.36
N PRO A 285 8.01 25.32 -4.33
CA PRO A 285 8.74 24.06 -4.55
C PRO A 285 8.39 22.96 -3.54
N LYS A 286 7.89 23.33 -2.35
CA LYS A 286 7.42 22.38 -1.33
C LYS A 286 6.31 21.49 -1.88
N VAL A 287 5.36 22.05 -2.63
CA VAL A 287 4.23 21.32 -3.22
C VAL A 287 4.72 20.22 -4.17
N TRP A 288 5.72 20.52 -4.99
CA TRP A 288 6.33 19.56 -5.91
C TRP A 288 7.13 18.48 -5.18
N LYS A 289 7.86 18.85 -4.12
CA LYS A 289 8.55 17.86 -3.27
C LYS A 289 7.57 16.89 -2.63
N GLU A 290 6.45 17.40 -2.09
CA GLU A 290 5.41 16.55 -1.49
C GLU A 290 4.72 15.67 -2.54
N ALA A 291 4.49 16.18 -3.76
CA ALA A 291 3.98 15.37 -4.87
C ALA A 291 4.92 14.20 -5.23
N VAL A 292 6.24 14.43 -5.25
CA VAL A 292 7.24 13.36 -5.43
C VAL A 292 7.22 12.38 -4.28
N ALA A 293 7.26 12.84 -3.04
CA ALA A 293 7.22 11.97 -1.87
C ALA A 293 5.95 11.09 -1.86
N GLN A 294 4.80 11.68 -2.17
CA GLN A 294 3.53 10.96 -2.27
C GLN A 294 3.53 9.93 -3.40
N CYS A 295 4.07 10.26 -4.58
CA CYS A 295 4.14 9.33 -5.71
C CYS A 295 4.98 8.09 -5.39
N PHE A 296 6.16 8.27 -4.77
CA PHE A 296 7.03 7.16 -4.38
C PHE A 296 6.38 6.30 -3.28
N PHE A 297 5.75 6.93 -2.28
CA PHE A 297 5.07 6.23 -1.21
C PHE A 297 3.85 5.44 -1.70
N SER A 298 3.07 5.99 -2.63
CA SER A 298 1.89 5.33 -3.19
C SER A 298 2.23 4.16 -4.11
N LEU A 299 3.28 4.27 -4.92
CA LEU A 299 3.66 3.20 -5.85
C LEU A 299 4.59 2.14 -5.23
N ALA A 300 5.17 2.41 -4.05
CA ALA A 300 6.22 1.59 -3.43
C ALA A 300 7.47 1.37 -4.30
N VAL A 301 7.75 2.33 -5.19
CA VAL A 301 8.94 2.34 -6.05
C VAL A 301 10.19 2.52 -5.19
N GLY A 302 11.26 1.80 -5.52
CA GLY A 302 12.54 1.88 -4.84
C GLY A 302 12.62 1.02 -3.59
N MET A 303 11.53 0.37 -3.15
CA MET A 303 11.50 -0.43 -1.92
C MET A 303 11.75 -1.93 -2.16
N GLY A 304 11.61 -2.42 -3.40
CA GLY A 304 11.86 -3.82 -3.76
C GLY A 304 10.64 -4.77 -3.88
N PRO A 305 9.43 -4.50 -3.33
CA PRO A 305 8.26 -5.38 -3.53
C PRO A 305 7.88 -5.59 -4.99
N ILE A 306 7.99 -4.57 -5.83
CA ILE A 306 7.66 -4.64 -7.26
C ILE A 306 8.57 -5.63 -7.98
N VAL A 307 9.89 -5.54 -7.74
CA VAL A 307 10.91 -6.47 -8.24
C VAL A 307 10.61 -7.90 -7.76
N MET A 308 10.27 -8.05 -6.48
CA MET A 308 9.98 -9.35 -5.89
C MET A 308 8.71 -10.00 -6.49
N PHE A 309 7.65 -9.24 -6.73
CA PHE A 309 6.42 -9.76 -7.34
C PHE A 309 6.63 -10.10 -8.82
N SER A 310 7.35 -9.24 -9.53
CA SER A 310 7.60 -9.40 -10.97
C SER A 310 8.54 -10.57 -11.28
N SER A 311 9.44 -10.91 -10.37
CA SER A 311 10.36 -12.06 -10.52
C SER A 311 9.70 -13.44 -10.45
N PHE A 312 8.43 -13.52 -10.07
CA PHE A 312 7.61 -14.74 -10.17
C PHE A 312 6.77 -14.78 -11.47
N ASN A 313 6.88 -13.77 -12.34
CA ASN A 313 6.16 -13.75 -13.60
C ASN A 313 6.95 -14.51 -14.68
N ASN A 314 6.24 -15.18 -15.58
CA ASN A 314 6.86 -15.87 -16.70
C ASN A 314 7.50 -14.86 -17.67
N PHE A 315 8.68 -15.19 -18.20
CA PHE A 315 9.45 -14.35 -19.12
C PHE A 315 8.72 -13.96 -20.41
N LYS A 316 7.84 -14.84 -20.93
CA LYS A 316 7.07 -14.59 -22.16
C LYS A 316 5.85 -13.69 -21.92
N HIS A 317 5.59 -13.33 -20.67
CA HIS A 317 4.44 -12.52 -20.31
C HIS A 317 4.71 -11.05 -20.63
N ASN A 318 3.83 -10.41 -21.42
CA ASN A 318 3.96 -9.01 -21.79
C ASN A 318 3.73 -8.09 -20.57
N CYS A 319 4.79 -7.58 -19.95
CA CYS A 319 4.69 -6.67 -18.80
C CYS A 319 4.34 -5.23 -19.16
N HIS A 320 4.51 -4.82 -20.42
CA HIS A 320 4.18 -3.47 -20.86
C HIS A 320 2.69 -3.17 -20.70
N ARG A 321 1.82 -4.07 -21.17
CA ARG A 321 0.36 -3.90 -21.05
C ARG A 321 -0.10 -3.88 -19.59
N PHE A 322 0.56 -4.62 -18.71
CA PHE A 322 0.19 -4.73 -17.29
C PHE A 322 0.64 -3.51 -16.48
N GLY A 323 1.84 -3.00 -16.74
CA GLY A 323 2.30 -1.74 -16.13
C GLY A 323 1.43 -0.55 -16.52
N ILE A 324 0.90 -0.54 -17.75
CA ILE A 324 -0.06 0.48 -18.21
C ILE A 324 -1.40 0.34 -17.48
N LEU A 325 -1.97 -0.86 -17.43
CA LEU A 325 -3.26 -1.11 -16.77
C LEU A 325 -3.22 -0.79 -15.28
N GLN A 326 -2.13 -1.14 -14.60
CA GLN A 326 -1.99 -0.87 -13.18
C GLN A 326 -1.89 0.63 -12.90
N GLN A 327 -1.05 1.37 -13.65
CA GLN A 327 -0.91 2.82 -13.48
C GLN A 327 -2.19 3.57 -13.89
N HIS A 328 -2.92 3.07 -14.87
CA HIS A 328 -4.25 3.56 -15.23
C HIS A 328 -5.25 3.36 -14.08
N ASN A 329 -5.30 2.17 -13.48
CA ASN A 329 -6.12 1.92 -12.29
C ASN A 329 -5.72 2.81 -11.10
N TYR A 330 -4.42 3.08 -10.90
CA TYR A 330 -3.94 4.03 -9.89
C TYR A 330 -4.39 5.46 -10.16
N PHE A 331 -4.31 5.90 -11.41
CA PHE A 331 -4.78 7.22 -11.84
C PHE A 331 -6.27 7.39 -11.53
N PHE A 332 -7.13 6.47 -11.98
CA PHE A 332 -8.58 6.53 -11.70
C PHE A 332 -8.90 6.44 -10.21
N ARG A 333 -8.11 5.71 -9.43
CA ARG A 333 -8.28 5.63 -7.97
C ARG A 333 -7.87 6.91 -7.25
N SER A 334 -6.78 7.54 -7.66
CA SER A 334 -6.38 8.84 -7.11
C SER A 334 -7.44 9.90 -7.36
N LEU A 335 -8.26 9.75 -8.42
CA LEU A 335 -9.41 10.59 -8.72
C LEU A 335 -10.70 10.13 -7.99
N SER A 336 -10.96 8.83 -7.80
CA SER A 336 -12.21 8.35 -7.17
C SER A 336 -12.34 8.65 -5.68
N VAL A 337 -11.23 8.97 -5.01
CA VAL A 337 -11.21 9.49 -3.63
C VAL A 337 -11.81 10.91 -3.52
N TRP A 338 -12.01 11.63 -4.63
CA TRP A 338 -12.43 13.05 -4.65
C TRP A 338 -13.94 13.31 -4.72
N GLY A 339 -14.79 12.29 -4.56
CA GLY A 339 -16.24 12.47 -4.55
C GLY A 339 -16.85 12.91 -5.90
N PRO A 340 -18.20 12.95 -6.00
CA PRO A 340 -18.91 12.77 -7.27
C PRO A 340 -19.12 14.04 -8.12
N SER A 341 -18.69 15.22 -7.69
CA SER A 341 -19.02 16.46 -8.43
C SER A 341 -18.20 16.66 -9.71
N LEU A 342 -17.12 15.91 -9.92
CA LEU A 342 -16.47 15.75 -11.23
C LEU A 342 -16.87 14.45 -11.96
N CYS A 343 -17.69 13.61 -11.32
CA CYS A 343 -17.89 12.21 -11.67
C CYS A 343 -19.32 11.89 -12.12
N SER A 344 -20.09 12.86 -12.60
CA SER A 344 -21.33 12.58 -13.32
C SER A 344 -21.10 12.07 -14.75
N HIS A 345 -19.86 12.09 -15.28
CA HIS A 345 -19.49 11.46 -16.55
C HIS A 345 -18.32 10.45 -16.48
N LEU A 346 -17.54 10.40 -15.39
CA LEU A 346 -16.40 9.48 -15.26
C LEU A 346 -16.70 8.20 -14.44
N THR A 347 -17.78 8.17 -13.66
CA THR A 347 -18.27 6.92 -13.04
C THR A 347 -18.82 5.95 -14.10
N ILE A 348 -19.32 6.48 -15.22
CA ILE A 348 -19.71 5.68 -16.39
C ILE A 348 -18.49 5.00 -16.98
N ILE A 349 -17.32 5.65 -17.04
CA ILE A 349 -16.07 5.03 -17.54
C ILE A 349 -15.65 3.86 -16.64
N PHE A 350 -15.76 3.98 -15.31
CA PHE A 350 -15.43 2.88 -14.39
C PHE A 350 -16.36 1.66 -14.56
N ILE A 351 -17.62 1.88 -14.95
CA ILE A 351 -18.58 0.80 -15.23
C ILE A 351 -18.42 0.26 -16.66
N THR A 352 -18.17 1.09 -17.68
CA THR A 352 -17.91 0.61 -19.06
C THR A 352 -16.57 -0.10 -19.21
N THR A 353 -15.51 0.31 -18.51
CA THR A 353 -14.21 -0.39 -18.57
C THR A 353 -14.22 -1.70 -17.77
N PHE A 354 -15.09 -1.82 -16.76
CA PHE A 354 -15.32 -3.09 -16.05
C PHE A 354 -16.24 -4.04 -16.83
N ILE A 355 -17.14 -3.51 -17.68
CA ILE A 355 -18.01 -4.29 -18.58
C ILE A 355 -17.28 -4.71 -19.88
N GLU A 356 -16.29 -3.94 -20.36
CA GLU A 356 -15.44 -4.36 -21.49
C GLU A 356 -14.24 -5.24 -21.09
N MET A 357 -14.15 -5.62 -19.81
CA MET A 357 -13.15 -6.56 -19.29
C MET A 357 -13.73 -7.91 -18.82
N LEU A 358 -15.03 -8.12 -19.00
CA LEU A 358 -15.62 -9.46 -19.22
C LEU A 358 -15.54 -9.77 -20.72
#